data_AF-A0A3M3JSQ4-F1
#
_entry.id   AF-A0A3M3JSQ4-F1
#
_cell.length_a   1.000
_cell.length_b   1.000
_cell.length_c   1.000
_cell.angle_alpha   90.00
_cell.angle_beta   90.00
_cell.angle_gamma   90.00
#
_symmetry.space_group_name_H-M   'P 1'
#
loop_
_entity.id
_entity.type
_entity.pdbx_description
1 polymer ?
#
loop_
_entity_poly.entity_id
_entity_poly.type
_entity_poly.pdbx_seq_one_letter_code
_entity_poly.pdbx_strand_id
1 'polypeptide(L)'
;MTEPVHYFMPHKSKEFPFMTEVELLLGGIPQVMFPDGTFQFADQDHSPVVIFSPRLSETDLNEFCRDNIEQYRKHYAAHKEAIDEYETPPITKFWLEE
;
A
#
# COMPACT_ATOMS: atom_id res chain seq x y z
N MET A 1 2.50 24.37 0.92
CA MET A 1 2.48 23.19 0.03
C MET A 1 3.48 22.21 0.62
N THR A 2 3.02 21.23 1.37
CA THR A 2 3.88 20.18 1.94
C THR A 2 3.92 19.06 0.92
N GLU A 3 5.01 19.00 0.16
CA GLU A 3 5.30 17.88 -0.74
C GLU A 3 5.33 16.56 0.05
N PRO A 4 4.82 15.46 -0.50
CA PRO A 4 4.92 14.15 0.14
C PRO A 4 6.41 13.78 0.26
N VAL A 5 6.88 13.60 1.50
CA VAL A 5 8.27 13.23 1.78
C VAL A 5 8.40 11.72 1.62
N HIS A 6 9.01 11.26 0.53
CA HIS A 6 9.39 9.85 0.37
C HIS A 6 10.61 9.55 1.26
N TYR A 7 10.39 8.91 2.40
CA TYR A 7 11.44 8.58 3.37
C TYR A 7 11.96 7.14 3.14
N PHE A 8 13.17 6.99 2.61
CA PHE A 8 13.82 5.68 2.49
C PHE A 8 14.35 5.24 3.87
N MET A 9 13.74 4.23 4.50
CA MET A 9 14.12 3.72 5.83
C MET A 9 14.55 2.24 5.75
N PRO A 10 15.86 1.94 5.60
CA PRO A 10 16.34 0.58 5.29
C PRO A 10 16.13 -0.46 6.41
N HIS A 11 15.78 -0.03 7.64
CA HIS A 11 15.47 -0.93 8.74
C HIS A 11 13.97 -1.21 8.92
N LYS A 12 13.08 -0.38 8.33
CA LYS A 12 11.63 -0.53 8.47
C LYS A 12 11.11 -1.85 7.91
N SER A 13 11.77 -2.41 6.89
CA SER A 13 11.37 -3.70 6.32
C SER A 13 11.45 -4.87 7.32
N LYS A 14 12.25 -4.75 8.38
CA LYS A 14 12.30 -5.74 9.47
C LYS A 14 11.22 -5.50 10.53
N GLU A 15 10.78 -4.26 10.68
CA GLU A 15 9.78 -3.86 11.67
C GLU A 15 8.35 -4.08 11.16
N PHE A 16 8.13 -3.85 9.86
CA PHE A 16 6.82 -3.95 9.20
C PHE A 16 6.86 -4.86 7.96
N PRO A 17 7.13 -6.17 8.14
CA PRO A 17 7.36 -7.08 7.02
C PRO A 17 6.14 -7.25 6.11
N PHE A 18 4.91 -7.10 6.63
CA PHE A 18 3.69 -7.25 5.84
C PHE A 18 3.37 -6.00 5.03
N MET A 19 3.70 -4.81 5.53
CA MET A 19 3.67 -3.60 4.70
C MET A 19 4.66 -3.71 3.55
N THR A 20 5.89 -4.19 3.81
CA THR A 20 6.88 -4.43 2.75
C THR A 20 6.39 -5.48 1.74
N GLU A 21 5.78 -6.58 2.20
CA GLU A 21 5.23 -7.59 1.28
C GLU A 21 4.11 -7.01 0.42
N VAL A 22 3.19 -6.23 1.00
CA VAL A 22 2.10 -5.58 0.27
C VAL A 22 2.63 -4.58 -0.75
N GLU A 23 3.63 -3.76 -0.40
CA GLU A 23 4.30 -2.85 -1.34
C GLU A 23 4.80 -3.60 -2.57
N LEU A 24 5.49 -4.74 -2.38
CA LEU A 24 6.00 -5.57 -3.48
C LEU A 24 4.87 -6.20 -4.31
N LEU A 25 3.81 -6.70 -3.64
CA LEU A 25 2.64 -7.30 -4.31
C LEU A 25 1.83 -6.28 -5.10
N LEU A 26 1.96 -4.99 -4.81
CA LEU A 26 1.32 -3.91 -5.56
C LEU A 26 2.22 -3.35 -6.67
N GLY A 27 3.46 -3.84 -6.83
CA GLY A 27 4.39 -3.32 -7.83
C GLY A 27 5.24 -2.13 -7.35
N GLY A 28 5.43 -1.99 -6.04
CA GLY A 28 6.21 -0.90 -5.45
C GLY A 28 5.38 0.35 -5.10
N ILE A 29 4.05 0.22 -5.01
CA ILE A 29 3.17 1.35 -4.66
C ILE A 29 3.49 1.85 -3.24
N PRO A 30 3.81 3.15 -3.08
CA PRO A 30 4.28 3.69 -1.81
C PRO A 30 3.15 3.81 -0.77
N GLN A 31 3.55 3.93 0.50
CA GLN A 31 2.66 4.45 1.53
C GLN A 31 2.66 5.98 1.51
N VAL A 32 1.49 6.58 1.48
CA VAL A 32 1.27 8.00 1.75
C VAL A 32 1.28 8.21 3.26
N MET A 33 2.15 9.08 3.74
CA MET A 33 2.14 9.56 5.13
C MET A 33 1.31 10.83 5.24
N PHE A 34 0.38 10.86 6.20
CA PHE A 34 -0.45 12.02 6.46
C PHE A 34 0.09 12.87 7.62
N PRO A 35 -0.31 14.16 7.73
CA PRO A 35 0.19 15.06 8.77
C PRO A 35 -0.11 14.62 10.21
N ASP A 36 -1.10 13.75 10.42
CA ASP A 36 -1.44 13.18 11.72
C ASP A 36 -0.66 11.91 12.07
N GLY A 37 0.31 11.51 11.23
CA GLY A 37 1.17 10.35 11.46
C GLY A 37 0.56 9.02 11.05
N THR A 38 -0.59 9.03 10.38
CA THR A 38 -1.18 7.83 9.77
C THR A 38 -0.66 7.59 8.36
N PHE A 39 -0.84 6.36 7.87
CA PHE A 39 -0.33 5.86 6.61
C PHE A 39 -1.44 5.17 5.80
N GLN A 40 -1.30 5.19 4.48
CA GLN A 40 -2.20 4.51 3.55
C GLN A 40 -1.44 4.10 2.28
N PHE A 41 -1.67 2.89 1.76
CA PHE A 41 -1.23 2.55 0.41
C PHE A 41 -2.14 3.23 -0.60
N ALA A 42 -1.58 4.14 -1.38
CA ALA A 42 -2.29 4.82 -2.44
C ALA A 42 -1.33 5.24 -3.55
N ASP A 43 -1.80 5.10 -4.78
CA ASP A 43 -1.12 5.67 -5.95
C ASP A 43 -1.69 7.07 -6.20
N GLN A 44 -0.90 8.09 -5.83
CA GLN A 44 -1.24 9.50 -6.01
C GLN A 44 -0.90 10.04 -7.40
N ASP A 45 -0.13 9.31 -8.20
CA ASP A 45 0.22 9.69 -9.57
C ASP A 45 -0.93 9.40 -10.55
N HIS A 46 -1.87 8.54 -10.15
CA HIS A 46 -3.11 8.28 -10.87
C HIS A 46 -4.21 9.31 -10.58
N SER A 47 -5.03 9.61 -11.59
CA SER A 47 -6.24 10.43 -11.48
C SER A 47 -7.46 9.68 -12.03
N PRO A 48 -8.42 9.25 -11.18
CA PRO A 48 -8.48 9.46 -9.73
C PRO A 48 -7.41 8.64 -8.96
N VAL A 49 -7.06 9.10 -7.77
CA VAL A 49 -6.15 8.41 -6.83
C VAL A 49 -6.67 6.99 -6.58
N VAL A 50 -5.80 6.00 -6.72
CA VAL A 50 -6.14 4.60 -6.46
C VAL A 50 -5.72 4.22 -5.05
N ILE A 51 -6.66 3.70 -4.26
CA ILE A 51 -6.46 3.40 -2.84
C ILE A 51 -6.43 1.88 -2.62
N PHE A 52 -5.42 1.42 -1.87
CA PHE A 52 -5.14 0.00 -1.64
C PHE A 52 -5.22 -0.42 -0.16
N SER A 53 -5.42 0.51 0.77
CA SER A 53 -5.61 0.20 2.19
C SER A 53 -6.49 1.26 2.87
N PRO A 54 -7.01 1.01 4.08
CA PRO A 54 -7.49 2.06 4.96
C PRO A 54 -6.32 2.96 5.41
N ARG A 55 -6.67 4.14 5.93
CA ARG A 55 -5.73 5.07 6.56
C ARG A 55 -5.61 4.74 8.05
N LEU A 56 -4.45 4.24 8.47
CA LEU A 56 -4.23 3.68 9.80
C LEU A 56 -2.90 4.15 10.39
N SER A 57 -2.67 3.93 11.69
CA SER A 57 -1.31 4.06 12.23
C SER A 57 -0.36 3.07 11.53
N GLU A 58 0.95 3.30 11.58
CA GLU A 58 1.92 2.41 10.93
C GLU A 58 1.82 0.96 11.45
N THR A 59 1.66 0.79 12.76
CA THR A 59 1.50 -0.53 13.40
C THR A 59 0.20 -1.19 12.97
N ASP A 60 -0.94 -0.48 13.03
CA ASP A 60 -2.23 -1.02 12.66
C ASP A 60 -2.29 -1.34 11.16
N LEU A 61 -1.61 -0.56 10.32
CA LEU A 61 -1.52 -0.81 8.89
C LEU A 61 -0.75 -2.11 8.61
N ASN A 62 0.34 -2.38 9.32
CA ASN A 62 1.06 -3.64 9.19
C ASN A 62 0.25 -4.84 9.67
N GLU A 63 -0.52 -4.71 10.74
CA GLU A 63 -1.44 -5.76 11.19
C GLU A 63 -2.59 -5.98 10.18
N PHE A 64 -3.14 -4.92 9.63
CA PHE A 64 -4.13 -4.99 8.56
C PHE A 64 -3.57 -5.71 7.32
N CYS A 65 -2.34 -5.38 6.91
CA CYS A 65 -1.66 -6.06 5.80
C CYS A 65 -1.44 -7.55 6.10
N ARG A 66 -1.05 -7.91 7.34
CA ARG A 66 -0.92 -9.31 7.77
C ARG A 66 -2.24 -10.05 7.62
N ASP A 67 -3.31 -9.50 8.16
CA ASP A 67 -4.60 -10.18 8.25
C ASP A 67 -5.29 -10.30 6.87
N ASN A 68 -4.91 -9.45 5.91
CA ASN A 68 -5.47 -9.42 4.56
C ASN A 68 -4.48 -9.81 3.45
N ILE A 69 -3.31 -10.38 3.79
CA ILE A 69 -2.23 -10.63 2.82
C ILE A 69 -2.70 -11.48 1.62
N GLU A 70 -3.62 -12.40 1.84
CA GLU A 70 -4.18 -13.26 0.80
C GLU A 70 -5.01 -12.48 -0.24
N GLN A 71 -5.62 -11.35 0.12
CA GLN A 71 -6.31 -10.49 -0.83
C GLN A 71 -5.32 -9.82 -1.79
N TYR A 72 -4.20 -9.34 -1.26
CA TYR A 72 -3.12 -8.76 -2.06
C TYR A 72 -2.45 -9.80 -2.96
N ARG A 73 -2.21 -11.02 -2.46
CA ARG A 73 -1.66 -12.11 -3.28
C ARG A 73 -2.59 -12.51 -4.42
N LYS A 74 -3.91 -12.56 -4.17
CA LYS A 74 -4.91 -12.81 -5.22
C LYS A 74 -4.93 -11.71 -6.28
N HIS A 75 -4.88 -10.45 -5.83
CA HIS A 75 -4.80 -9.31 -6.74
C HIS A 75 -3.53 -9.37 -7.59
N TYR A 76 -2.36 -9.57 -6.98
CA TYR A 76 -1.10 -9.75 -7.69
C TYR A 76 -1.17 -10.90 -8.71
N ALA A 77 -1.68 -12.07 -8.31
CA ALA A 77 -1.80 -13.22 -9.21
C ALA A 77 -2.73 -12.95 -10.40
N ALA A 78 -3.80 -12.18 -10.21
CA ALA A 78 -4.74 -11.82 -11.26
C ALA A 78 -4.20 -10.75 -12.22
N HIS A 79 -3.24 -9.94 -11.79
CA HIS A 79 -2.74 -8.79 -12.54
C HIS A 79 -1.22 -8.75 -12.71
N LYS A 80 -0.55 -9.90 -12.54
CA LYS A 80 0.92 -9.99 -12.53
C LYS A 80 1.54 -9.34 -13.77
N GLU A 81 1.02 -9.66 -14.96
CA GLU A 81 1.56 -9.11 -16.22
C GLU A 81 1.45 -7.59 -16.28
N ALA A 82 0.32 -7.02 -15.84
CA ALA A 82 0.12 -5.57 -15.80
C ALA A 82 1.08 -4.90 -14.81
N ILE A 83 1.27 -5.49 -13.62
CA ILE A 83 2.20 -4.99 -12.60
C ILE A 83 3.66 -5.06 -13.09
N ASP A 84 4.06 -6.14 -13.78
CA ASP A 84 5.40 -6.27 -14.36
C ASP A 84 5.65 -5.20 -15.46
N GLU A 85 4.59 -4.74 -16.13
CA GLU A 85 4.61 -3.64 -17.12
C GLU A 85 4.38 -2.25 -16.50
N TYR A 86 4.51 -2.12 -15.18
CA TYR A 86 4.38 -0.87 -14.41
C TYR A 86 2.97 -0.25 -14.44
N GLU A 87 1.93 -1.05 -14.68
CA GLU A 87 0.55 -0.60 -14.51
C GLU A 87 0.08 -0.76 -13.05
N THR A 88 -0.83 0.12 -12.64
CA THR A 88 -1.43 0.12 -11.30
C THR A 88 -2.91 -0.32 -11.33
N PRO A 89 -3.19 -1.63 -11.46
CA PRO A 89 -4.56 -2.13 -11.50
C PRO A 89 -5.28 -1.83 -10.18
N PRO A 90 -6.54 -1.35 -10.20
CA PRO A 90 -7.26 -1.07 -8.97
C PRO A 90 -7.60 -2.37 -8.23
N ILE A 91 -7.47 -2.36 -6.91
CA ILE A 91 -7.90 -3.47 -6.06
C ILE A 91 -9.38 -3.33 -5.70
N THR A 92 -10.11 -4.44 -5.67
CA THR A 92 -11.47 -4.43 -5.12
C THR A 92 -11.38 -4.16 -3.63
N LYS A 93 -12.08 -3.13 -3.16
CA LYS A 93 -12.11 -2.75 -1.75
C LYS A 93 -12.67 -3.88 -0.89
N PHE A 94 -11.93 -4.30 0.12
CA PHE A 94 -12.31 -5.36 1.06
C PHE A 94 -12.30 -4.91 2.53
N TRP A 95 -12.04 -3.63 2.78
CA TRP A 95 -12.11 -3.00 4.09
C TRP A 95 -13.29 -2.04 4.18
N LEU A 96 -13.78 -1.80 5.40
CA LEU A 96 -14.78 -0.78 5.68
C LEU A 96 -14.11 0.60 5.72
N GLU A 97 -14.80 1.62 5.23
CA GLU A 97 -14.48 3.02 5.54
C GLU A 97 -15.13 3.35 6.87
N GLU A 98 -14.34 3.74 7.86
CA GLU A 98 -14.86 4.45 9.04
C GLU A 98 -15.06 5.94 8.74
#